data_AF-A0A373ZRR2-F1
#
_entry.id   AF-A0A373ZRR2-F1
#
_cell.length_a   1.000
_cell.length_b   1.000
_cell.length_c   1.000
_cell.angle_alpha   90.00
_cell.angle_beta   90.00
_cell.angle_gamma   90.00
#
_symmetry.space_group_name_H-M   'P 1'
#
loop_
_entity.id
_entity.type
_entity.pdbx_description
1 polymer ?
#
loop_
_entity_poly.entity_id
_entity_poly.type
_entity_poly.pdbx_seq_one_letter_code
_entity_poly.pdbx_strand_id
1 'polypeptide(L)'
;MFVIVGLFMLFSGIHSVYGGGKQQAKEAVIVKQVKVGGGPVCLSENTPLVFYDRSMDIIEVIFTSGTESKTGLLVISGNYGQVTEQFDLFNGKSIIPIPELEPGFYTIELSIDKNIFAGDLFIE
;
A
#
# COMPACT_ATOMS: atom_id res chain seq x y z
N MET A 1 -9.73 25.20 -14.21
CA MET A 1 -8.77 24.46 -15.05
C MET A 1 -7.36 24.81 -14.59
N PHE A 2 -6.55 23.79 -14.28
CA PHE A 2 -5.19 23.79 -13.68
C PHE A 2 -5.16 24.29 -12.22
N VAL A 3 -4.69 23.55 -11.21
CA VAL A 3 -3.37 22.90 -11.07
C VAL A 3 -3.48 21.68 -10.12
N ILE A 4 -3.60 20.46 -10.65
CA ILE A 4 -3.35 19.20 -9.91
C ILE A 4 -2.29 18.37 -10.67
N VAL A 5 -1.46 19.03 -11.48
CA VAL A 5 -0.36 18.37 -12.21
C VAL A 5 0.93 18.36 -11.38
N GLY A 6 1.05 19.25 -10.38
CA GLY A 6 2.25 19.39 -9.55
C GLY A 6 2.39 18.36 -8.42
N LEU A 7 1.29 17.79 -7.92
CA LEU A 7 1.34 16.83 -6.80
C LEU A 7 1.72 15.40 -7.28
N PHE A 8 1.48 15.09 -8.55
CA PHE A 8 1.88 13.80 -9.14
C PHE A 8 3.40 13.70 -9.36
N MET A 9 4.06 14.82 -9.66
CA MET A 9 5.52 14.87 -9.86
C MET A 9 6.34 14.79 -8.56
N LEU A 10 5.69 14.92 -7.38
CA LEU A 10 6.41 14.82 -6.10
C LEU A 10 6.74 13.38 -5.72
N PHE A 11 6.02 12.38 -6.27
CA PHE A 11 6.26 10.96 -5.99
C PHE A 11 7.22 10.28 -6.98
N SER A 12 7.46 10.87 -8.15
CA SER A 12 8.52 10.43 -9.08
C SER A 12 9.95 10.61 -8.52
N GLY A 13 10.09 11.11 -7.29
CA GLY A 13 11.36 11.41 -6.64
C GLY A 13 11.81 10.43 -5.55
N ILE A 14 11.01 9.43 -5.15
CA ILE A 14 11.45 8.45 -4.14
C ILE A 14 12.23 7.33 -4.84
N HIS A 15 13.37 7.71 -5.43
CA HIS A 15 14.35 6.76 -5.92
C HIS A 15 14.92 6.03 -4.71
N SER A 16 14.47 4.79 -4.51
CA SER A 16 15.06 3.88 -3.55
C SER A 16 16.55 3.72 -3.88
N VAL A 17 17.41 4.37 -3.09
CA VAL A 17 18.85 4.19 -3.12
C VAL A 17 19.15 2.88 -2.39
N TYR A 18 18.91 1.76 -3.06
CA TYR A 18 19.53 0.48 -2.73
C TYR A 18 20.31 0.00 -3.96
N GLY A 19 21.61 -0.17 -3.78
CA GLY A 19 22.60 -0.17 -4.84
C GLY A 19 22.44 -1.22 -5.94
N GLY A 20 22.88 -0.83 -7.14
CA GLY A 20 23.63 -1.70 -8.06
C GLY A 20 23.07 -3.10 -8.31
N GLY A 21 21.80 -3.20 -8.68
CA GLY A 21 21.17 -4.40 -9.23
C GLY A 21 19.98 -3.94 -10.04
N LYS A 22 19.61 -4.67 -11.09
CA LYS A 22 18.44 -4.35 -11.95
C LYS A 22 17.28 -3.91 -11.04
N GLN A 23 16.85 -2.65 -11.15
CA GLN A 23 15.73 -2.13 -10.37
C GLN A 23 14.52 -2.99 -10.70
N GLN A 24 14.19 -3.93 -9.82
CA GLN A 24 12.95 -4.68 -9.87
C GLN A 24 11.85 -3.64 -9.64
N ALA A 25 10.89 -3.59 -10.56
CA ALA A 25 9.85 -2.56 -10.58
C ALA A 25 8.91 -2.77 -9.39
N LYS A 26 9.22 -2.10 -8.27
CA LYS A 26 8.28 -1.93 -7.16
C LYS A 26 7.39 -0.75 -7.49
N GLU A 27 6.09 -0.99 -7.60
CA GLU A 27 5.09 0.03 -7.82
C GLU A 27 4.59 0.54 -6.45
N ALA A 28 4.70 1.84 -6.22
CA ALA A 28 4.22 2.46 -5.00
C ALA A 28 2.72 2.71 -5.10
N VAL A 29 1.95 2.13 -4.18
CA VAL A 29 0.50 2.33 -4.07
C VAL A 29 0.23 3.42 -3.04
N ILE A 30 -0.36 4.52 -3.49
CA ILE A 30 -0.76 5.61 -2.60
C ILE A 30 -2.11 5.25 -1.98
N VAL A 31 -2.08 4.80 -0.73
CA VAL A 31 -3.31 4.60 0.06
C VAL A 31 -3.66 5.84 0.85
N LYS A 32 -4.96 6.06 1.03
CA LYS A 32 -5.53 7.12 1.88
C LYS A 32 -6.32 6.47 3.00
N GLN A 33 -6.27 7.07 4.19
CA GLN A 33 -7.15 6.64 5.27
C GLN A 33 -8.59 7.02 4.95
N VAL A 34 -9.47 6.02 4.89
CA VAL A 34 -10.88 6.19 4.51
C VAL A 34 -11.85 6.00 5.69
N LYS A 35 -11.42 5.33 6.77
CA LYS A 35 -12.20 5.20 8.00
C LYS A 35 -11.30 5.23 9.24
N VAL A 36 -11.78 5.91 10.28
CA VAL A 36 -11.14 6.00 11.60
C VAL A 36 -11.99 5.34 12.66
N GLY A 37 -11.33 4.64 13.59
CA GLY A 37 -11.95 4.18 14.82
C GLY A 37 -11.87 5.21 15.94
N GLY A 38 -12.83 6.13 16.03
CA GLY A 38 -13.18 6.80 17.30
C GLY A 38 -12.25 7.90 17.82
N GLY A 39 -11.58 8.67 16.96
CA GLY A 39 -10.81 9.86 17.35
C GLY A 39 -10.47 10.75 16.13
N PRO A 40 -10.04 12.01 16.35
CA PRO A 40 -9.68 12.92 15.26
C PRO A 40 -8.51 12.36 14.43
N VAL A 41 -8.63 12.45 13.11
CA VAL A 41 -7.64 11.99 12.12
C VAL A 41 -6.48 12.99 12.08
N CYS A 42 -5.33 12.63 12.62
CA CYS A 42 -4.08 13.30 12.27
C CYS A 42 -3.60 12.72 10.92
N LEU A 43 -3.89 13.40 9.82
CA LEU A 43 -3.65 12.96 8.42
C LEU A 43 -2.17 12.68 8.04
N SER A 44 -1.23 12.68 8.98
CA SER A 44 0.20 12.75 8.65
C SER A 44 1.10 11.66 9.25
N GLU A 45 0.70 10.96 10.32
CA GLU A 45 1.65 10.09 11.06
C GLU A 45 1.33 8.59 11.00
N ASN A 46 0.15 8.19 10.52
CA ASN A 46 -0.32 6.80 10.56
C ASN A 46 -0.76 6.22 9.20
N THR A 47 -0.57 6.94 8.10
CA THR A 47 -0.85 6.40 6.76
C THR A 47 0.26 5.43 6.38
N PRO A 48 -0.04 4.14 6.11
CA PRO A 48 0.98 3.20 5.70
C PRO A 48 1.46 3.50 4.28
N LEU A 49 2.73 3.24 4.02
CA LEU A 49 3.27 3.10 2.68
C LEU A 49 3.02 1.68 2.20
N VAL A 50 2.50 1.54 0.99
CA VAL A 50 2.17 0.26 0.38
C VAL A 50 2.92 0.13 -0.93
N PHE A 51 3.64 -0.96 -1.11
CA PHE A 51 4.38 -1.25 -2.33
C PHE A 51 3.95 -2.59 -2.87
N TYR A 52 3.65 -2.65 -4.15
CA TYR A 52 3.44 -3.90 -4.88
C TYR A 52 4.73 -4.24 -5.65
N ASP A 53 5.27 -5.43 -5.42
CA ASP A 53 6.39 -5.97 -6.18
C ASP A 53 5.90 -7.10 -7.07
N ARG A 54 5.74 -6.79 -8.36
CA ARG A 54 5.27 -7.75 -9.37
C ARG A 54 6.26 -8.88 -9.63
N SER A 55 7.56 -8.69 -9.35
CA SER A 55 8.55 -9.74 -9.65
C SER A 55 8.44 -10.94 -8.69
N MET A 56 7.83 -10.72 -7.53
CA MET A 56 7.73 -11.67 -6.43
C MET A 56 6.27 -11.93 -6.01
N ASP A 57 5.31 -11.22 -6.61
CA ASP A 57 3.90 -11.19 -6.22
C ASP A 57 3.71 -10.95 -4.71
N ILE A 58 4.33 -9.88 -4.22
CA ILE A 58 4.22 -9.47 -2.81
C ILE A 58 3.70 -8.06 -2.67
N ILE A 59 2.97 -7.81 -1.59
CA ILE A 59 2.66 -6.48 -1.08
C ILE A 59 3.45 -6.22 0.19
N GLU A 60 4.24 -5.16 0.18
CA GLU A 60 4.98 -4.67 1.33
C GLU A 60 4.22 -3.50 1.95
N VAL A 61 3.88 -3.63 3.24
CA VAL A 61 3.17 -2.60 4.01
C VAL A 61 4.11 -2.07 5.08
N ILE A 62 4.27 -0.75 5.14
CA ILE A 62 5.16 -0.08 6.09
C ILE A 62 4.41 1.05 6.80
N PHE A 63 4.24 0.91 8.10
CA PHE A 63 3.80 1.97 9.00
C PHE A 63 5.03 2.65 9.59
N THR A 64 5.09 3.98 9.46
CA THR A 64 6.17 4.80 10.02
C THR A 64 6.02 5.06 11.52
N SER A 65 4.88 4.68 12.09
CA SER A 65 4.56 4.81 13.51
C SER A 65 3.98 3.49 14.05
N GLY A 66 4.44 3.08 15.24
CA GLY A 66 3.99 1.86 15.92
C GLY A 66 4.98 0.70 15.82
N THR A 67 5.51 0.30 16.96
CA THR A 67 6.40 -0.88 17.12
C THR A 67 5.63 -2.13 17.58
N GLU A 68 4.33 -1.99 17.86
CA GLU A 68 3.50 -3.07 18.36
C GLU A 68 3.12 -4.03 17.24
N SER A 69 3.16 -5.33 17.54
CA SER A 69 2.70 -6.36 16.62
C SER A 69 1.19 -6.29 16.49
N LYS A 70 0.70 -6.24 15.26
CA LYS A 70 -0.73 -6.12 14.97
C LYS A 70 -1.12 -7.03 13.81
N THR A 71 -2.33 -7.55 13.85
CA THR A 71 -2.88 -8.32 12.74
C THR A 71 -3.83 -7.44 11.94
N GLY A 72 -3.76 -7.53 10.62
CA GLY A 72 -4.60 -6.80 9.68
C GLY A 72 -5.16 -7.71 8.58
N LEU A 73 -6.01 -7.12 7.77
CA LEU A 73 -6.60 -7.73 6.58
C LEU A 73 -6.26 -6.88 5.37
N LEU A 74 -5.72 -7.50 4.33
CA LEU A 74 -5.54 -6.94 3.01
C LEU A 74 -6.65 -7.48 2.11
N VAL A 75 -7.36 -6.58 1.42
CA VAL A 75 -8.30 -6.93 0.37
C VAL A 75 -7.84 -6.26 -0.91
N ILE A 76 -7.72 -7.02 -1.98
CA ILE A 76 -7.46 -6.50 -3.33
C ILE A 76 -8.67 -6.87 -4.17
N SER A 77 -9.32 -5.89 -4.76
CA SER A 77 -10.52 -6.09 -5.57
C SER A 77 -10.32 -5.49 -6.95
N GLY A 78 -10.71 -6.19 -8.00
CA GLY A 78 -10.62 -5.70 -9.37
C GLY A 78 -11.56 -6.43 -10.30
N ASN A 79 -11.43 -6.16 -11.59
CA ASN A 79 -12.35 -6.71 -12.61
C ASN A 79 -12.36 -8.23 -12.68
N TYR A 80 -11.29 -8.89 -12.23
CA TYR A 80 -11.09 -10.34 -12.34
C TYR A 80 -11.35 -11.10 -11.02
N GLY A 81 -11.74 -10.39 -9.95
CA GLY A 81 -12.09 -11.01 -8.68
C GLY A 81 -11.55 -10.24 -7.47
N GLN A 82 -11.58 -10.92 -6.32
CA GLN A 82 -11.13 -10.39 -5.04
C GLN A 82 -10.16 -11.36 -4.39
N VAL A 83 -9.01 -10.82 -3.97
CA VAL A 83 -8.03 -11.49 -3.09
C VAL A 83 -8.22 -10.94 -1.68
N THR A 84 -8.13 -11.80 -0.68
CA THR A 84 -8.22 -11.40 0.72
C THR A 84 -7.21 -12.18 1.54
N GLU A 85 -6.26 -11.46 2.13
CA GLU A 85 -5.14 -12.02 2.87
C GLU A 85 -5.07 -11.43 4.27
N GLN A 86 -4.89 -12.28 5.27
CA GLN A 86 -4.58 -11.83 6.62
C GLN A 86 -3.07 -11.64 6.73
N PHE A 87 -2.65 -10.55 7.37
CA PHE A 87 -1.23 -10.28 7.57
C PHE A 87 -0.93 -9.88 9.00
N ASP A 88 0.29 -10.19 9.43
CA ASP A 88 0.84 -9.68 10.68
C ASP A 88 1.86 -8.59 10.38
N LEU A 89 1.71 -7.48 11.11
CA LEU A 89 2.61 -6.36 11.12
C LEU A 89 3.59 -6.55 12.29
N PHE A 90 4.87 -6.68 11.99
CA PHE A 90 5.93 -6.76 12.97
C PHE A 90 6.84 -5.53 12.86
N ASN A 91 6.98 -4.79 13.96
CA ASN A 91 7.79 -3.57 14.01
C ASN A 91 7.46 -2.57 12.88
N GLY A 92 6.16 -2.35 12.65
CA GLY A 92 5.68 -1.44 11.61
C GLY A 92 5.80 -1.97 10.18
N LYS A 93 6.20 -3.23 9.95
CA LYS A 93 6.37 -3.79 8.59
C LYS A 93 5.64 -5.12 8.40
N SER A 94 5.13 -5.35 7.21
CA SER A 94 4.63 -6.66 6.76
C SER A 94 5.02 -6.91 5.30
N ILE A 95 5.21 -8.19 4.96
CA ILE A 95 5.38 -8.68 3.59
C ILE A 95 4.31 -9.74 3.38
N ILE A 96 3.41 -9.46 2.45
CA ILE A 96 2.19 -10.23 2.22
C ILE A 96 2.32 -10.89 0.84
N PRO A 97 2.51 -12.21 0.76
CA PRO A 97 2.45 -12.89 -0.53
C PRO A 97 1.03 -12.84 -1.08
N ILE A 98 0.89 -12.59 -2.37
CA ILE A 98 -0.39 -12.59 -3.07
C ILE A 98 -0.30 -13.50 -4.30
N PRO A 99 -1.43 -14.01 -4.82
CA PRO A 99 -1.42 -14.65 -6.13
C PRO A 99 -1.04 -13.64 -7.21
N GLU A 100 -0.47 -14.14 -8.32
CA GLU A 100 -0.24 -13.35 -9.53
C GLU A 100 -1.55 -12.69 -9.98
N LEU A 101 -1.49 -11.37 -10.18
CA LEU A 101 -2.62 -10.58 -10.64
C LEU A 101 -2.48 -10.28 -12.13
N GLU A 102 -3.55 -10.46 -12.88
CA GLU A 102 -3.60 -10.06 -14.29
C GLU A 102 -3.43 -8.53 -14.43
N PRO A 103 -2.92 -8.04 -15.57
CA PRO A 103 -2.91 -6.61 -15.85
C PRO A 103 -4.31 -5.99 -15.76
N GLY A 104 -4.43 -4.86 -15.07
CA GLY A 104 -5.72 -4.20 -14.85
C GLY A 104 -5.74 -3.18 -13.72
N PHE A 105 -6.93 -2.67 -13.44
CA PHE A 105 -7.21 -1.75 -12.33
C PHE A 105 -7.75 -2.52 -11.12
N TYR A 106 -7.14 -2.26 -9.98
CA TYR A 106 -7.46 -2.86 -8.70
C TYR A 106 -7.61 -1.78 -7.62
N THR A 107 -8.45 -2.02 -6.63
CA THR A 107 -8.53 -1.26 -5.38
C THR A 107 -7.96 -2.13 -4.26
N ILE A 108 -6.98 -1.59 -3.55
CA ILE A 108 -6.41 -2.17 -2.34
C ILE A 108 -7.10 -1.55 -1.13
N GLU A 109 -7.57 -2.38 -0.22
CA GLU A 109 -8.01 -1.98 1.12
C GLU A 109 -7.18 -2.70 2.18
N LEU A 110 -6.63 -1.93 3.12
CA LEU A 110 -5.92 -2.40 4.29
C LEU A 110 -6.74 -2.05 5.52
N SER A 111 -7.14 -3.07 6.27
CA SER A 111 -7.83 -2.93 7.55
C SER A 111 -6.90 -3.37 8.67
N ILE A 112 -6.69 -2.49 9.65
CA ILE A 112 -5.92 -2.78 10.85
C ILE A 112 -6.57 -2.08 12.04
N ASP A 113 -6.77 -2.81 13.12
CA ASP A 113 -7.58 -2.39 14.26
C ASP A 113 -8.99 -1.92 13.83
N LYS A 114 -9.24 -0.60 13.90
CA LYS A 114 -10.48 0.06 13.52
C LYS A 114 -10.30 1.03 12.34
N ASN A 115 -9.11 1.02 11.74
CA ASN A 115 -8.76 1.90 10.64
C ASN A 115 -8.80 1.15 9.32
N ILE A 116 -9.29 1.82 8.29
CA ILE A 116 -9.29 1.32 6.92
C ILE A 116 -8.55 2.33 6.06
N PHE A 117 -7.60 1.83 5.28
CA PHE A 117 -6.85 2.57 4.27
C PHE A 117 -7.16 1.98 2.91
N ALA A 118 -7.42 2.82 1.92
CA ALA A 118 -7.74 2.36 0.57
C ALA A 118 -6.93 3.14 -0.47
N GLY A 119 -6.53 2.48 -1.54
CA GLY A 119 -5.82 3.08 -2.67
C GLY A 119 -6.01 2.29 -3.95
N ASP A 120 -5.71 2.91 -5.07
CA ASP A 120 -5.83 2.29 -6.38
C ASP A 120 -4.46 1.73 -6.80
N LEU A 121 -4.46 0.48 -7.28
CA LEU A 121 -3.32 -0.19 -7.89
C LEU A 121 -3.63 -0.42 -9.37
N PHE A 122 -2.71 -0.01 -10.23
CA PHE A 122 -2.77 -0.32 -11.65
C PHE A 122 -1.64 -1.30 -11.98
N ILE A 123 -1.93 -2.31 -12.78
CA ILE A 123 -0.94 -3.29 -13.23
C ILE A 123 -0.92 -3.24 -14.76
N GLU A 124 0.18 -2.73 -15.33
CA GLU A 124 0.45 -2.74 -16.78
C GLU A 124 0.68 -4.13 -17.38
#